data_AF-A0A1V2PJH8-F1
#
_entry.id   AF-A0A1V2PJH8-F1
#
_cell.length_a   1.000
_cell.length_b   1.000
_cell.length_c   1.000
_cell.angle_alpha   90.00
_cell.angle_beta   90.00
_cell.angle_gamma   90.00
#
_symmetry.space_group_name_H-M   'P 1'
#
loop_
_entity.id
_entity.type
_entity.pdbx_description
1 polymer ?
#
loop_
_entity_poly.entity_id
_entity_poly.type
_entity_poly.pdbx_seq_one_letter_code
_entity_poly.pdbx_strand_id
1 'polypeptide(L)'
;MIPTWISVVGVVMTVLSPLLALGGVALGAYLTRKSDRELDTWRHREETMRMVRWAVEQILEDDDVGTDAGVVTLRSLMRSELLQPEDYELVAALTAAVAIDRVGEATYAELEDADTEVVTEAGPEEGSRRWLRRRP
;
A
#
# COMPACT_ATOMS: atom_id res chain seq x y z
N MET A 1 -18.44 66.41 -38.38
CA MET A 1 -17.20 65.62 -38.48
C MET A 1 -17.04 64.83 -37.19
N ILE A 2 -16.82 63.52 -37.26
CA ILE A 2 -16.62 62.70 -36.05
C ILE A 2 -15.21 63.01 -35.51
N PRO A 3 -15.06 63.32 -34.21
CA PRO A 3 -13.75 63.50 -33.60
C PRO A 3 -12.88 62.25 -33.77
N THR A 4 -11.67 62.43 -34.31
CA THR A 4 -10.74 61.32 -34.64
C THR A 4 -10.38 60.45 -33.44
N TRP A 5 -10.36 61.02 -32.23
CA TRP A 5 -10.09 60.28 -31.00
C TRP A 5 -11.16 59.22 -30.70
N ILE A 6 -12.44 59.45 -31.06
CA ILE A 6 -13.53 58.49 -30.85
C ILE A 6 -13.32 57.25 -31.74
N SER A 7 -12.88 57.46 -32.98
CA SER A 7 -12.56 56.36 -33.91
C SER A 7 -11.37 55.54 -33.42
N VAL A 8 -10.34 56.18 -32.88
CA VAL A 8 -9.17 55.48 -32.31
C VAL A 8 -9.58 54.64 -31.11
N VAL A 9 -10.35 55.20 -30.18
CA VAL A 9 -10.85 54.44 -29.01
C VAL A 9 -11.72 53.27 -29.43
N GLY A 10 -12.60 53.47 -30.41
CA GLY A 10 -13.45 52.39 -30.94
C GLY A 10 -12.65 51.23 -31.51
N VAL A 11 -11.63 51.51 -32.33
CA VAL A 11 -10.75 50.48 -32.91
C VAL A 11 -9.91 49.78 -31.84
N VAL A 12 -9.43 50.51 -30.84
CA VAL A 12 -8.71 49.91 -29.71
C VAL A 12 -9.61 48.95 -28.95
N MET A 13 -10.86 49.34 -28.64
CA MET A 13 -11.79 48.50 -27.87
C MET A 13 -12.24 47.24 -28.62
N THR A 14 -12.38 47.31 -29.94
CA THR A 14 -12.74 46.14 -30.76
C THR A 14 -11.60 45.13 -30.88
N VAL A 15 -10.35 45.57 -30.80
CA VAL A 15 -9.18 44.66 -30.77
C VAL A 15 -8.88 44.18 -29.36
N LEU A 16 -9.04 45.04 -28.36
CA LEU A 16 -8.75 44.74 -26.96
C LEU A 16 -9.72 43.69 -26.39
N SER A 17 -11.00 43.77 -26.71
CA SER A 17 -12.01 42.81 -26.24
C SER A 17 -11.69 41.34 -26.57
N PRO A 18 -11.43 40.94 -27.83
CA PRO A 18 -11.09 39.57 -28.15
C PRO A 18 -9.73 39.14 -27.58
N LEU A 19 -8.77 40.05 -27.44
CA LEU A 19 -7.48 39.75 -26.80
C LEU A 19 -7.63 39.47 -25.30
N LEU A 20 -8.43 40.27 -24.60
CA LEU A 20 -8.73 40.04 -23.19
C LEU A 20 -9.56 38.77 -23.00
N ALA A 21 -10.50 38.48 -23.90
CA ALA A 21 -11.25 37.23 -23.89
C ALA A 21 -10.32 36.01 -24.07
N LEU A 22 -9.41 36.05 -25.05
CA LEU A 22 -8.40 35.02 -25.26
C LEU A 22 -7.47 34.87 -24.04
N GLY A 23 -7.03 35.98 -23.46
CA GLY A 23 -6.21 35.99 -22.25
C GLY A 23 -6.93 35.36 -21.06
N GLY A 24 -8.22 35.68 -20.88
CA GLY A 24 -9.07 35.09 -19.84
C GLY A 24 -9.25 33.59 -20.00
N VAL A 25 -9.50 33.11 -21.22
CA VAL A 25 -9.64 31.68 -21.52
C VAL A 25 -8.32 30.93 -21.29
N ALA A 26 -7.19 31.48 -21.74
CA ALA A 26 -5.89 30.87 -21.57
C ALA A 26 -5.48 30.77 -20.09
N LEU A 27 -5.74 31.83 -19.31
CA LEU A 27 -5.48 31.84 -17.87
C LEU A 27 -6.39 30.85 -17.13
N GLY A 28 -7.67 30.81 -17.48
CA GLY A 28 -8.62 29.84 -16.92
C GLY A 28 -8.18 28.40 -17.17
N ALA A 29 -7.83 28.07 -18.42
CA ALA A 29 -7.34 26.74 -18.79
C ALA A 29 -6.05 26.35 -18.05
N TYR A 30 -5.15 27.32 -17.84
CA TYR A 30 -3.92 27.09 -17.08
C TYR A 30 -4.20 26.78 -15.60
N LEU A 31 -5.09 27.56 -14.97
CA LEU A 31 -5.49 27.36 -13.58
C LEU A 31 -6.22 26.03 -13.38
N THR A 32 -7.13 25.66 -14.29
CA THR A 32 -7.81 24.36 -14.28
C THR A 32 -6.80 23.22 -14.37
N ARG A 33 -5.86 23.25 -15.31
CA ARG A 33 -4.82 22.22 -15.42
C ARG A 33 -3.95 22.08 -14.18
N LYS A 34 -3.69 23.20 -13.48
CA LYS A 34 -2.96 23.15 -12.22
C LYS A 34 -3.82 22.53 -11.10
N SER A 35 -5.08 22.93 -11.02
CA SER A 35 -6.03 22.39 -10.05
C SER A 35 -6.29 20.89 -10.27
N ASP A 36 -6.39 20.44 -11.51
CA ASP A 36 -6.57 19.02 -11.85
C ASP A 36 -5.41 18.16 -11.35
N ARG A 37 -4.17 18.68 -11.40
CA ARG A 37 -2.99 17.98 -10.86
C ARG A 37 -3.00 17.88 -9.34
N GLU A 38 -3.47 18.91 -8.65
CA GLU A 38 -3.62 18.89 -7.19
C GLU A 38 -4.75 17.93 -6.78
N LEU A 39 -5.86 17.89 -7.53
CA LEU A 39 -6.97 16.95 -7.35
C LEU A 39 -6.56 15.50 -7.60
N ASP A 40 -5.80 15.23 -8.65
CA ASP A 40 -5.28 13.89 -8.93
C ASP A 40 -4.40 13.41 -7.77
N THR A 41 -3.51 14.27 -7.26
CA THR A 41 -2.65 13.93 -6.11
C THR A 41 -3.49 13.59 -4.87
N TRP A 42 -4.51 14.39 -4.58
CA TRP A 42 -5.38 14.14 -3.43
C TRP A 42 -6.21 12.85 -3.58
N ARG A 43 -6.74 12.60 -4.79
CA ARG A 43 -7.50 11.39 -5.11
C ARG A 43 -6.66 10.12 -5.00
N HIS A 44 -5.43 10.14 -5.54
CA HIS A 44 -4.52 8.99 -5.46
C HIS A 44 -4.20 8.63 -4.00
N ARG A 45 -4.08 9.65 -3.13
CA ARG A 45 -3.86 9.45 -1.69
C ARG A 45 -5.05 8.79 -1.00
N GLU A 46 -6.27 9.23 -1.29
CA GLU A 46 -7.48 8.61 -0.73
C GLU A 46 -7.69 7.17 -1.21
N GLU A 47 -7.44 6.90 -2.49
CA GLU A 47 -7.53 5.54 -3.04
C GLU A 47 -6.48 4.63 -2.40
N THR A 48 -5.26 5.12 -2.18
CA THR A 48 -4.20 4.39 -1.47
C THR A 48 -4.60 4.06 -0.04
N MET A 49 -5.06 5.05 0.75
CA MET A 49 -5.48 4.80 2.13
C MET A 49 -6.71 3.89 2.22
N ARG A 50 -7.62 3.94 1.25
CA ARG A 50 -8.76 3.02 1.17
C ARG A 50 -8.29 1.58 0.92
N MET A 51 -7.33 1.37 0.02
CA MET A 51 -6.76 0.04 -0.27
C MET A 51 -5.93 -0.49 0.90
N VAL A 52 -5.13 0.36 1.55
CA VAL A 52 -4.37 -0.02 2.76
C VAL A 52 -5.32 -0.45 3.87
N ARG A 53 -6.36 0.34 4.14
CA ARG A 53 -7.36 -0.01 5.16
C ARG A 53 -8.04 -1.34 4.84
N TRP A 54 -8.50 -1.53 3.60
CA TRP A 54 -9.12 -2.79 3.19
C TRP A 54 -8.16 -3.97 3.34
N ALA A 55 -6.88 -3.81 2.96
CA ALA A 55 -5.88 -4.85 3.11
C ALA A 55 -5.63 -5.21 4.59
N VAL A 56 -5.58 -4.22 5.48
CA VAL A 56 -5.47 -4.44 6.93
C VAL A 56 -6.72 -5.12 7.47
N GLU A 57 -7.91 -4.72 7.03
CA GLU A 57 -9.18 -5.34 7.45
C GLU A 57 -9.21 -6.82 7.06
N GLN A 58 -8.81 -7.17 5.82
CA GLN A 58 -8.72 -8.57 5.42
C GLN A 58 -7.68 -9.39 6.20
N ILE A 59 -6.57 -8.76 6.62
CA ILE A 59 -5.56 -9.43 7.43
C ILE A 59 -6.07 -9.68 8.85
N LEU A 60 -6.87 -8.76 9.40
CA LEU A 60 -7.42 -8.88 10.74
C LEU A 60 -8.65 -9.81 10.83
N GLU A 61 -9.30 -10.10 9.70
CA GLU A 61 -10.42 -11.06 9.63
C GLU A 61 -9.99 -12.52 9.81
N ASP A 62 -8.69 -12.82 9.74
CA ASP A 62 -8.08 -14.13 10.03
C ASP A 62 -8.63 -15.29 9.17
N ASP A 63 -9.11 -14.95 7.97
CA ASP A 63 -9.42 -15.92 6.91
C ASP A 63 -8.15 -16.13 6.07
N ASP A 64 -7.73 -17.38 5.86
CA ASP A 64 -6.48 -17.70 5.14
C ASP A 64 -6.42 -17.01 3.76
N VAL A 65 -7.53 -17.05 3.02
CA VAL A 65 -7.63 -16.50 1.66
C VAL A 65 -7.68 -14.97 1.70
N GLY A 66 -8.45 -14.39 2.62
CA GLY A 66 -8.54 -12.94 2.85
C GLY A 66 -7.20 -12.33 3.26
N THR A 67 -6.51 -12.97 4.19
CA THR A 67 -5.24 -12.49 4.74
C THR A 67 -4.16 -12.49 3.66
N ASP A 68 -4.04 -13.56 2.87
CA ASP A 68 -3.12 -13.61 1.73
C ASP A 68 -3.42 -12.53 0.68
N ALA A 69 -4.69 -12.27 0.39
CA ALA A 69 -5.10 -11.21 -0.51
C ALA A 69 -4.72 -9.81 0.03
N GLY A 70 -4.85 -9.58 1.33
CA GLY A 70 -4.41 -8.36 2.01
C GLY A 70 -2.89 -8.15 1.91
N VAL A 71 -2.09 -9.19 2.18
CA VAL A 71 -0.61 -9.13 2.10
C VAL A 71 -0.15 -8.83 0.67
N VAL A 72 -0.73 -9.52 -0.33
CA VAL A 72 -0.41 -9.29 -1.74
C VAL A 72 -0.74 -7.87 -2.15
N THR A 73 -1.85 -7.32 -1.65
CA THR A 73 -2.26 -5.93 -1.92
C THR A 73 -1.23 -4.93 -1.36
N LEU A 74 -0.81 -5.07 -0.11
CA LEU A 74 0.23 -4.21 0.49
C LEU A 74 1.57 -4.31 -0.25
N ARG A 75 2.02 -5.52 -0.60
CA ARG A 75 3.25 -5.73 -1.38
C ARG A 75 3.15 -5.15 -2.78
N SER A 76 1.97 -5.17 -3.40
CA SER A 76 1.75 -4.61 -4.73
C SER A 76 1.71 -3.09 -4.69
N LEU A 77 1.15 -2.49 -3.65
CA LEU A 77 1.20 -1.04 -3.41
C LEU A 77 2.65 -0.54 -3.35
N MET A 78 3.53 -1.23 -2.63
CA MET A 78 4.97 -0.90 -2.53
C MET A 78 5.73 -0.88 -3.87
N ARG A 79 5.20 -1.54 -4.90
CA ARG A 79 5.80 -1.61 -6.26
C ARG A 79 5.07 -0.73 -7.27
N SER A 80 4.01 -0.05 -6.85
CA SER A 80 3.14 0.73 -7.72
C SER A 80 3.60 2.18 -7.82
N GLU A 81 3.51 2.77 -9.01
CA GLU A 81 3.74 4.21 -9.25
C GLU A 81 2.69 5.10 -8.57
N LEU A 82 1.62 4.52 -8.02
CA LEU A 82 0.56 5.20 -7.28
C LEU A 82 1.01 5.74 -5.92
N LEU A 83 2.11 5.21 -5.37
CA LEU A 83 2.50 5.48 -3.99
C LEU A 83 3.31 6.78 -3.92
N GLN A 84 2.74 7.77 -3.25
CA GLN A 84 3.40 9.06 -3.03
C GLN A 84 4.58 8.89 -2.06
N PRO A 85 5.69 9.62 -2.26
CA PRO A 85 6.90 9.46 -1.45
C PRO A 85 6.64 9.68 0.05
N GLU A 86 5.63 10.46 0.41
CA GLU A 86 5.23 10.73 1.79
C GLU A 86 4.62 9.51 2.50
N ASP A 87 3.88 8.66 1.78
CA ASP A 87 3.15 7.53 2.36
C ASP A 87 3.94 6.20 2.26
N TYR A 88 5.13 6.21 1.63
CA TYR A 88 5.97 5.04 1.42
C TYR A 88 6.45 4.39 2.70
N GLU A 89 6.98 5.18 3.64
CA GLU A 89 7.50 4.68 4.93
C GLU A 89 6.39 4.00 5.75
N LEU A 90 5.17 4.54 5.68
CA LEU A 90 4.02 3.96 6.36
C LEU A 90 3.65 2.59 5.78
N VAL A 91 3.48 2.50 4.46
CA VAL A 91 3.12 1.23 3.80
C VAL A 91 4.25 0.20 3.90
N ALA A 92 5.51 0.65 3.88
CA ALA A 92 6.68 -0.20 4.08
C ALA A 92 6.69 -0.80 5.50
N ALA A 93 6.46 0.03 6.52
CA ALA A 93 6.39 -0.43 7.90
C ALA A 93 5.22 -1.41 8.13
N LEU A 94 4.05 -1.13 7.56
CA LEU A 94 2.88 -2.03 7.61
C LEU A 94 3.18 -3.38 6.93
N THR A 95 3.75 -3.35 5.72
CA THR A 95 4.11 -4.57 4.99
C THR A 95 5.15 -5.39 5.76
N ALA A 96 6.13 -4.72 6.37
CA ALA A 96 7.15 -5.36 7.19
C ALA A 96 6.55 -6.01 8.45
N ALA A 97 5.65 -5.31 9.14
CA ALA A 97 4.97 -5.83 10.34
C ALA A 97 4.17 -7.10 10.03
N VAL A 98 3.38 -7.09 8.96
CA VAL A 98 2.58 -8.25 8.51
C VAL A 98 3.48 -9.42 8.08
N ALA A 99 4.60 -9.13 7.40
CA ALA A 99 5.55 -10.17 7.02
C ALA A 99 6.22 -10.84 8.24
N ILE A 100 6.54 -10.06 9.29
CA ILE A 100 7.12 -10.60 10.53
C ILE A 100 6.13 -11.50 11.25
N ASP A 101 4.87 -11.07 11.35
CA ASP A 101 3.80 -11.82 12.01
C ASP A 101 3.60 -13.20 11.35
N ARG A 102 3.48 -13.22 10.01
CA ARG A 102 3.30 -14.47 9.25
C ARG A 102 4.53 -15.38 9.24
N VAL A 103 5.74 -14.82 9.23
CA VAL A 103 6.96 -15.64 9.35
C VAL A 103 7.06 -16.24 10.75
N GLY A 104 6.64 -15.49 11.79
CA GLY A 104 6.50 -16.01 13.15
C GLY A 104 5.52 -17.17 13.20
N GLU A 105 4.31 -16.97 12.71
CA GLU A 105 3.25 -17.99 12.66
C GLU A 105 3.67 -19.26 11.89
N ALA A 106 4.23 -19.12 10.69
CA ALA A 106 4.71 -20.25 9.90
C ALA A 106 5.83 -21.04 10.62
N THR A 107 6.70 -20.34 11.35
CA THR A 107 7.75 -20.97 12.16
C THR A 107 7.16 -21.71 13.36
N TYR A 108 6.11 -21.17 14.00
CA TYR A 108 5.40 -21.86 15.08
C TYR A 108 4.62 -23.08 14.59
N ALA A 109 3.97 -22.98 13.42
CA ALA A 109 3.25 -24.10 12.82
C ALA A 109 4.18 -25.26 12.43
N GLU A 110 5.37 -24.98 11.88
CA GLU A 110 6.39 -26.01 11.63
C GLU A 110 6.88 -26.68 12.93
N LEU A 111 6.95 -25.94 14.03
CA LEU A 111 7.33 -26.49 15.34
C LEU A 111 6.19 -27.31 15.97
N GLU A 112 4.93 -26.91 15.78
CA GLU A 112 3.75 -27.64 16.27
C GLU A 112 3.57 -28.98 15.54
N ASP A 113 3.81 -29.03 14.23
CA ASP A 113 3.76 -30.27 13.44
C ASP A 113 4.93 -31.21 13.82
N ALA A 114 6.09 -30.64 14.18
CA ALA A 114 7.25 -31.41 14.65
C ALA A 114 7.09 -31.98 16.07
N ASP A 115 6.23 -31.40 16.92
CA ASP A 115 5.97 -31.87 18.30
C ASP A 115 4.95 -33.04 18.37
N THR A 116 4.40 -33.50 17.22
CA THR A 116 3.45 -34.64 17.18
C THR A 116 4.14 -36.02 17.04
N GLU A 117 5.44 -36.10 16.75
CA GLU A 117 6.18 -37.37 16.83
C GLU A 117 6.66 -37.66 18.26
N VAL A 118 5.72 -37.79 19.21
CA VAL A 118 6.00 -38.46 20.48
C VAL A 118 6.07 -39.95 20.19
N VAL A 119 7.28 -40.43 19.85
CA VAL A 119 7.60 -41.87 19.83
C VAL A 119 7.35 -42.40 21.24
N THR A 120 6.15 -42.92 21.42
CA THR A 120 5.76 -43.63 22.63
C THR A 120 6.32 -45.03 22.47
N GLU A 121 7.61 -45.22 22.79
CA GLU A 121 8.14 -46.57 22.97
C GLU A 121 7.54 -47.15 24.26
N ALA A 122 6.34 -47.70 24.14
CA ALA A 122 5.73 -48.56 25.14
C ALA A 122 6.03 -50.03 24.83
N GLY A 123 6.98 -50.59 25.60
CA GLY A 123 7.09 -52.01 25.97
C GLY A 123 8.13 -52.85 25.20
N PRO A 124 8.61 -54.00 25.75
CA PRO A 124 8.11 -54.76 26.89
C PRO A 124 9.18 -55.14 27.95
N GLU A 125 8.74 -55.88 28.97
CA GLU A 125 9.54 -56.45 30.05
C GLU A 125 10.72 -57.31 29.59
N GLU A 126 11.92 -57.12 30.17
CA GLU A 126 12.89 -58.22 30.32
C GLU A 126 14.00 -57.94 31.37
N GLY A 127 13.98 -58.72 32.45
CA GLY A 127 15.11 -59.58 32.80
C GLY A 127 16.46 -58.97 33.21
N SER A 128 16.72 -59.05 34.53
CA SER A 128 18.00 -59.51 35.09
C SER A 128 19.27 -58.67 34.86
N ARG A 129 19.47 -57.67 35.71
CA ARG A 129 20.81 -57.13 36.00
C ARG A 129 21.51 -58.02 37.04
N ARG A 130 22.25 -59.02 36.56
CA ARG A 130 23.27 -59.72 37.36
C ARG A 130 24.54 -59.89 36.52
N TRP A 131 25.48 -58.95 36.67
CA TRP A 131 26.88 -59.18 36.32
C TRP A 131 27.77 -58.71 37.47
N LEU A 132 27.98 -59.64 38.41
CA LEU A 132 29.14 -59.70 39.29
C LEU A 132 30.01 -60.85 38.77
N ARG A 133 31.17 -60.55 38.19
CA ARG A 133 32.41 -61.28 38.52
C ARG A 133 33.66 -60.60 37.97
N ARG A 134 34.53 -60.32 38.93
CA ARG A 134 35.97 -60.05 38.85
C ARG A 134 36.73 -61.08 38.01
N ARG A 135 37.69 -60.56 37.19
CA ARG A 135 39.15 -60.89 37.06
C ARG A 135 39.56 -62.36 36.81
N PRO A 136 40.77 -62.68 36.31
CA PRO A 136 42.01 -61.90 36.20
C PRO A 136 42.20 -61.08 34.93
#